data_AF-A0A7I9WX24-F1
#
_entry.id   AF-A0A7I9WX24-F1
#
_cell.length_a   1.000
_cell.length_b   1.000
_cell.length_c   1.000
_cell.angle_alpha   90.00
_cell.angle_beta   90.00
_cell.angle_gamma   90.00
#
_symmetry.space_group_name_H-M   'P 1'
#
loop_
_entity.id
_entity.type
_entity.pdbx_description
1 polymer ?
#
loop_
_entity_poly.entity_id
_entity_poly.type
_entity_poly.pdbx_seq_one_letter_code
_entity_poly.pdbx_strand_id
1 'polypeptide(L)' 'MASKPDPTEIDDVEPLPDDTASMARRVVAAYATDADECRVFLSMLGIGPAKLGA' A
#
# COMPACT_ATOMS: atom_id res chain seq x y z
N MET A 1 -17.99 -11.55 -21.55
CA MET A 1 -17.84 -12.24 -20.25
C MET A 1 -16.59 -11.66 -19.61
N ALA A 2 -16.70 -10.98 -18.46
CA ALA A 2 -15.53 -10.45 -17.76
C ALA A 2 -14.81 -11.62 -17.08
N SER A 3 -13.62 -11.97 -17.56
CA SER A 3 -12.74 -12.93 -16.90
C SER A 3 -12.39 -12.39 -15.52
N LYS A 4 -12.67 -13.15 -14.47
CA LYS A 4 -12.04 -12.90 -13.17
C LYS A 4 -10.53 -13.06 -13.38
N PRO A 5 -9.68 -12.14 -12.86
CA PRO A 5 -8.25 -12.32 -12.96
C PRO A 5 -7.86 -13.62 -12.27
N ASP A 6 -7.05 -14.43 -12.95
CA ASP A 6 -6.49 -15.67 -12.41
C ASP A 6 -5.62 -15.29 -11.19
N PRO A 7 -5.72 -16.00 -10.05
CA PRO A 7 -4.96 -15.66 -8.84
C PRO A 7 -3.44 -15.58 -9.04
N THR A 8 -2.94 -16.21 -10.10
CA THR A 8 -1.52 -16.28 -10.46
C THR A 8 -1.00 -15.03 -11.20
N GLU A 9 -1.84 -14.08 -11.61
CA GLU A 9 -1.38 -12.83 -12.25
C GLU A 9 -0.90 -11.77 -11.24
N ILE A 10 -1.14 -11.96 -9.95
CA ILE A 10 -0.74 -10.99 -8.89
C ILE A 10 0.71 -11.23 -8.43
N ASP A 11 1.31 -12.38 -8.73
CA ASP A 11 2.65 -12.76 -8.26
C ASP A 11 3.79 -11.96 -8.92
N ASP A 12 3.57 -11.33 -10.08
CA ASP A 12 4.58 -10.54 -10.81
C ASP A 12 4.44 -9.01 -10.58
N VAL A 13 3.84 -8.59 -9.47
CA VAL A 13 3.78 -7.16 -9.12
C VAL A 13 5.14 -6.72 -8.55
N GLU A 14 5.81 -5.84 -9.31
CA GLU A 14 7.08 -5.24 -8.89
C GLU A 14 6.93 -4.52 -7.54
N PRO A 15 7.85 -4.73 -6.58
CA PRO A 15 7.80 -4.05 -5.29
C PRO A 15 7.72 -2.53 -5.45
N LEU A 16 6.87 -1.88 -4.65
CA LEU A 16 6.75 -0.42 -4.67
C LEU A 16 8.11 0.23 -4.40
N PRO A 17 8.53 1.23 -5.22
CA PRO A 17 9.71 2.03 -4.92
C PRO A 17 9.55 2.76 -3.58
N ASP A 18 10.65 2.96 -2.86
CA ASP A 18 10.63 3.65 -1.56
C ASP A 18 10.02 5.06 -1.64
N ASP A 19 10.25 5.77 -2.74
CA ASP A 19 9.68 7.10 -2.99
C ASP A 19 8.15 7.03 -3.16
N THR A 20 7.65 6.01 -3.84
CA THR A 20 6.20 5.77 -4.00
C THR A 20 5.56 5.42 -2.67
N ALA A 21 6.20 4.56 -1.86
CA ALA A 21 5.73 4.24 -0.52
C ALA A 21 5.69 5.48 0.39
N SER A 22 6.66 6.39 0.27
CA SER A 22 6.68 7.66 1.00
C SER A 22 5.53 8.59 0.58
N MET A 23 5.26 8.72 -0.72
CA MET A 23 4.13 9.53 -1.22
C MET A 23 2.79 8.94 -0.78
N ALA A 24 2.61 7.62 -0.94
CA ALA A 24 1.40 6.93 -0.53
C ALA A 24 1.13 7.10 0.97
N ARG A 25 2.17 7.04 1.83
CA ARG A 25 2.04 7.34 3.26
C ARG A 25 1.52 8.74 3.54
N ARG A 26 2.03 9.75 2.82
CA ARG A 26 1.56 11.14 2.98
C ARG A 26 0.10 11.30 2.55
N VAL A 27 -0.28 10.66 1.45
CA VAL A 27 -1.66 10.68 0.94
C VAL A 27 -2.59 9.99 1.94
N VAL A 28 -2.29 8.76 2.34
CA VAL A 28 -3.11 8.01 3.30
C VAL A 28 -3.27 8.78 4.61
N ALA A 29 -2.19 9.36 5.15
CA ALA A 29 -2.24 10.15 6.38
C ALA A 29 -3.08 11.44 6.25
N ALA A 30 -3.20 12.01 5.04
CA ALA A 30 -4.01 13.20 4.80
C ALA A 30 -5.51 12.89 4.69
N TYR A 31 -5.88 11.66 4.30
CA TYR A 31 -7.27 11.27 4.02
C TYR A 31 -7.88 10.34 5.07
N ALA A 32 -7.06 9.58 5.80
CA ALA A 32 -7.56 8.69 6.84
C ALA A 32 -8.09 9.49 8.05
N THR A 33 -9.15 8.98 8.64
CA THR A 33 -9.87 9.59 9.77
C THR A 33 -9.18 9.26 11.10
N ASP A 34 -8.49 8.12 11.17
CA ASP A 34 -7.78 7.66 12.35
C ASP A 34 -6.57 6.76 12.02
N ALA A 35 -5.86 6.34 13.07
CA ALA A 35 -4.65 5.54 12.95
C ALA A 35 -4.88 4.09 12.49
N ASP A 36 -6.04 3.51 12.79
CA ASP A 36 -6.38 2.15 12.36
C ASP A 36 -6.75 2.14 10.89
N GLU A 37 -7.49 3.15 10.41
CA GLU A 37 -7.79 3.32 9.00
C GLU A 37 -6.52 3.53 8.16
N CYS A 38 -5.57 4.35 8.65
CA CYS A 38 -4.25 4.49 8.04
C CYS A 38 -3.54 3.13 7.85
N ARG A 39 -3.53 2.29 8.88
CA ARG A 39 -2.86 0.98 8.85
C ARG A 39 -3.50 0.06 7.84
N VAL A 40 -4.83 0.05 7.78
CA VAL A 40 -5.59 -0.76 6.82
C VAL A 40 -5.27 -0.34 5.39
N PHE A 41 -5.32 0.95 5.08
CA PHE A 41 -5.01 1.45 3.72
C PHE A 41 -3.56 1.19 3.31
N LEU A 42 -2.60 1.38 4.22
CA LEU A 42 -1.21 1.05 3.93
C LEU A 42 -1.01 -0.46 3.69
N SER A 43 -1.70 -1.30 4.47
CA SER A 43 -1.64 -2.76 4.29
C SER A 43 -2.25 -3.20 2.96
N MET A 44 -3.36 -2.58 2.53
CA MET A 44 -3.97 -2.83 1.21
C MET A 44 -3.03 -2.46 0.07
N LEU A 45 -2.21 -1.43 0.25
CA LEU A 45 -1.19 -1.02 -0.71
C LEU A 45 0.11 -1.86 -0.63
N GLY A 46 0.18 -2.83 0.28
CA GLY A 46 1.40 -3.61 0.51
C GLY A 46 2.53 -2.81 1.18
N ILE A 47 2.21 -1.65 1.78
CA ILE A 47 3.19 -0.77 2.41
C ILE A 47 3.34 -1.13 3.88
N GLY A 48 4.48 -1.73 4.22
CA GLY A 48 4.84 -2.04 5.61
C GLY A 48 5.08 -0.78 6.47
N PRO A 49 5.19 -0.97 7.80
CA PRO A 49 5.45 0.12 8.73
C PRO A 49 6.68 0.92 8.32
N ALA A 50 6.63 2.25 8.49
CA ALA A 50 7.78 3.08 8.20
C ALA A 50 8.95 2.64 9.08
N LYS A 51 10.12 2.41 8.48
CA LYS A 51 11.35 2.28 9.26
C LYS A 51 11.49 3.60 10.04
N LEU A 52 11.42 3.53 11.37
CA LEU A 52 11.88 4.63 12.21
C LEU A 52 13.34 4.86 11.86
N GLY A 53 13.64 5.98 11.21
CA GLY A 53 15.00 6.34 10.85
C GLY A 53 15.89 6.38 12.10
N ALA A 54 17.08 5.81 11.97
CA ALA A 54 18.23 6.17 12.78
C ALA A 54 18.78 7.52 12.31
#